data_AF-A0A9D1L2R8-F1
#
_entry.id   AF-A0A9D1L2R8-F1
#
_cell.length_a   1.000
_cell.length_b   1.000
_cell.length_c   1.000
_cell.angle_alpha   90.00
_cell.angle_beta   90.00
_cell.angle_gamma   90.00
#
_symmetry.space_group_name_H-M   'P 1'
#
loop_
_entity.id
_entity.type
_entity.pdbx_description
1 polymer ?
#
loop_
_entity_poly.entity_id
_entity_poly.type
_entity_poly.pdbx_seq_one_letter_code
_entity_poly.pdbx_strand_id
1 'polypeptide(L)'
;MKKYITPILCSICLGFFMGFFLCNQYEGKVDLKTVFSESEPLYFLQSGVYSSLESMQENVANLSNYIYTEEEGKYYVYIGITSSEANVDKLKGIYQQMGYSIYSKQLDVSNANFITFVKECDQMLTATTEQNAILKIEQEVLASYEKMVIQKH
;
A
#
# COMPACT_ATOMS: atom_id res chain seq x y z
N MET A 1 54.10 0.31 7.01
CA MET A 1 52.81 0.76 7.59
C MET A 1 52.22 1.99 6.91
N LYS A 2 53.01 3.02 6.51
CA LYS A 2 52.49 4.25 5.85
C LYS A 2 51.74 4.03 4.51
N LYS A 3 52.05 2.97 3.75
CA LYS A 3 51.40 2.66 2.46
C LYS A 3 49.97 2.12 2.57
N TYR A 4 49.58 1.61 3.75
CA TYR A 4 48.24 1.10 4.00
C TYR A 4 47.33 2.14 4.66
N ILE A 5 47.89 3.25 5.16
CA ILE A 5 47.12 4.33 5.78
C ILE A 5 46.28 5.06 4.73
N THR A 6 46.79 5.24 3.52
CA THR A 6 46.07 5.90 2.41
C THR A 6 44.78 5.17 2.00
N PRO A 7 44.78 3.85 1.70
CA PRO A 7 43.54 3.16 1.35
C PRO A 7 42.55 3.08 2.52
N ILE A 8 43.03 3.02 3.78
CA ILE A 8 42.18 3.04 4.98
C ILE A 8 41.48 4.40 5.13
N LEU A 9 42.19 5.51 4.92
CA LEU A 9 41.57 6.84 4.91
C LEU A 9 40.54 6.98 3.79
N CYS A 10 40.84 6.47 2.60
CA CYS A 10 39.89 6.50 1.48
C CYS A 10 38.61 5.70 1.78
N SER A 11 38.71 4.52 2.41
CA SER A 11 37.51 3.72 2.75
C SER A 11 36.66 4.38 3.85
N ILE A 12 37.30 5.03 4.83
CA ILE A 12 36.59 5.80 5.87
C ILE A 12 35.87 6.99 5.25
N CYS A 13 36.53 7.74 4.34
CA CYS A 13 35.90 8.85 3.64
C CYS A 13 34.72 8.39 2.76
N LEU A 14 34.86 7.25 2.06
CA LEU A 14 33.78 6.68 1.26
C LEU A 14 32.62 6.20 2.12
N GLY A 15 32.89 5.53 3.25
CA GLY A 15 31.87 5.11 4.20
C GLY A 15 31.14 6.30 4.83
N PHE A 16 31.88 7.35 5.18
CA PHE A 16 31.31 8.61 5.67
C PHE A 16 30.45 9.29 4.60
N PHE A 17 30.94 9.35 3.36
CA PHE A 17 30.18 9.93 2.25
C PHE A 17 28.92 9.12 1.94
N MET A 18 28.97 7.78 1.97
CA MET A 18 27.81 6.93 1.74
C MET A 18 26.82 7.00 2.91
N GLY A 19 27.31 7.03 4.15
CA GLY A 19 26.50 7.22 5.34
C GLY A 19 25.83 8.60 5.37
N PHE A 20 26.57 9.64 4.97
CA PHE A 20 26.04 10.99 4.80
C PHE A 20 25.04 11.07 3.65
N PHE A 21 25.30 10.44 2.51
CA PHE A 21 24.36 10.37 1.38
C PHE A 21 23.07 9.64 1.75
N LEU A 22 23.19 8.52 2.49
CA LEU A 22 22.04 7.82 3.05
C LEU A 22 21.28 8.73 4.01
N CYS A 23 21.92 9.29 5.04
CA CYS A 23 21.26 10.17 6.01
C CYS A 23 20.65 11.42 5.35
N ASN A 24 21.32 12.03 4.38
CA ASN A 24 20.86 13.23 3.68
C ASN A 24 19.67 12.93 2.74
N GLN A 25 19.54 11.70 2.23
CA GLN A 25 18.30 11.26 1.58
C GLN A 25 17.12 11.19 2.56
N TYR A 26 17.38 10.95 3.85
CA TYR A 26 16.35 10.97 4.90
C TYR A 26 16.11 12.39 5.42
N GLU A 27 17.14 13.23 5.60
CA GLU A 27 17.00 14.60 6.15
C GLU A 27 16.15 15.54 5.29
N GLY A 28 16.04 15.29 3.97
CA GLY A 28 15.15 16.04 3.07
C GLY A 28 13.69 15.57 3.02
N LYS A 29 13.33 14.51 3.76
CA LYS A 29 11.98 13.92 3.77
C LYS A 29 11.36 13.78 5.16
N VAL A 30 12.04 14.27 6.18
CA VAL A 30 11.52 14.25 7.54
C VAL A 30 11.44 15.67 8.06
N ASP A 31 10.43 16.40 7.57
CA ASP A 31 9.69 17.25 8.51
C ASP A 31 9.26 16.29 9.62
N LEU A 32 9.88 16.38 10.78
CA LEU A 32 9.45 15.68 12.00
C LEU A 32 8.13 16.32 12.44
N LYS A 33 7.09 16.14 11.62
CA LYS A 33 5.72 16.49 11.94
C LYS A 33 5.34 15.56 13.08
N THR A 34 5.18 16.17 14.24
CA THR A 34 4.82 15.52 15.50
C THR A 34 3.70 14.51 15.26
N VAL A 35 3.88 13.29 15.77
CA VAL A 35 2.97 12.13 15.69
C VAL A 35 1.67 12.44 16.45
N PHE A 36 0.86 13.35 15.93
CA PHE A 36 -0.57 13.30 16.13
C PHE A 36 -1.09 12.14 15.28
N SER A 37 -2.05 11.40 15.80
CA SER A 37 -2.78 10.37 15.06
C SER A 37 -3.56 11.00 13.91
N GLU A 38 -2.87 11.44 12.85
CA GLU A 38 -3.49 11.86 11.61
C GLU A 38 -3.87 10.57 10.89
N SER A 39 -5.12 10.14 11.11
CA SER A 39 -5.75 9.22 10.19
C SER A 39 -5.71 9.86 8.80
N GLU A 40 -5.20 9.13 7.81
CA GLU A 40 -5.17 9.60 6.44
C GLU A 40 -6.27 8.90 5.63
N PRO A 41 -6.99 9.64 4.76
CA PRO A 41 -7.96 9.04 3.87
C PRO A 41 -7.25 8.24 2.78
N LEU A 42 -7.56 6.96 2.69
CA LEU A 42 -7.15 6.09 1.58
C LEU A 42 -8.37 5.71 0.74
N TYR A 43 -8.16 5.47 -0.55
CA TYR A 43 -9.19 5.01 -1.47
C TYR A 43 -9.27 3.49 -1.46
N PHE A 44 -10.43 2.98 -1.08
CA PHE A 44 -10.77 1.57 -1.12
C PHE A 44 -11.62 1.28 -2.35
N LEU A 45 -11.19 0.31 -3.15
CA LEU A 45 -11.89 -0.16 -4.34
C LEU A 45 -12.88 -1.25 -3.96
N GLN A 46 -14.15 -0.87 -3.83
CA GLN A 46 -15.27 -1.71 -3.45
C GLN A 46 -15.83 -2.44 -4.66
N SER A 47 -15.92 -3.78 -4.57
CA SER A 47 -16.50 -4.65 -5.60
C SER A 47 -17.98 -4.96 -5.35
N GLY A 48 -18.42 -4.96 -4.08
CA GLY A 48 -19.81 -5.27 -3.75
C GLY A 48 -20.17 -5.00 -2.28
N VAL A 49 -21.47 -5.01 -2.01
CA VAL A 49 -22.07 -4.95 -0.67
C VAL A 49 -23.12 -6.03 -0.55
N TYR A 50 -23.03 -6.86 0.48
CA TYR A 50 -23.89 -8.04 0.65
C TYR A 50 -24.60 -8.01 2.00
N SER A 51 -25.83 -8.52 2.04
CA SER A 51 -26.64 -8.57 3.27
C SER A 51 -26.35 -9.78 4.16
N SER A 52 -25.57 -10.75 3.68
CA SER A 52 -25.16 -11.93 4.46
C SER A 52 -23.77 -12.39 4.07
N LEU A 53 -23.08 -13.05 5.02
CA LEU A 53 -21.75 -13.63 4.80
C LEU A 53 -21.77 -14.68 3.69
N GLU A 54 -22.81 -15.51 3.66
CA GLU A 54 -22.98 -16.57 2.66
C GLU A 54 -23.10 -15.99 1.24
N SER A 55 -23.94 -14.96 1.06
CA SER A 55 -24.09 -14.29 -0.23
C SER A 55 -22.79 -13.64 -0.67
N MET A 56 -22.04 -13.05 0.25
CA MET A 56 -20.71 -12.52 -0.03
C MET A 56 -19.78 -13.63 -0.54
N GLN A 57 -19.64 -14.73 0.21
CA GLN A 57 -18.75 -15.85 -0.12
C GLN A 57 -19.04 -16.47 -1.48
N GLU A 58 -20.31 -16.66 -1.84
CA GLU A 58 -20.70 -17.18 -3.16
C GLU A 58 -20.31 -16.25 -4.30
N ASN A 59 -20.49 -14.94 -4.12
CA ASN A 59 -20.24 -13.94 -5.17
C ASN A 59 -18.75 -13.59 -5.32
N VAL A 60 -17.96 -13.73 -4.25
CA VAL A 60 -16.52 -13.47 -4.27
C VAL A 60 -15.68 -14.74 -4.46
N ALA A 61 -16.30 -15.91 -4.63
CA ALA A 61 -15.59 -17.18 -4.79
C ALA A 61 -14.55 -17.17 -5.94
N ASN A 62 -14.80 -16.35 -6.96
CA ASN A 62 -13.91 -16.17 -8.12
C ASN A 62 -12.83 -15.09 -7.90
N LEU A 63 -12.90 -14.31 -6.81
CA LEU A 63 -11.90 -13.32 -6.45
C LEU A 63 -10.81 -14.00 -5.62
N SER A 64 -9.59 -14.03 -6.16
CA SER A 64 -8.45 -14.63 -5.48
C SER A 64 -8.01 -13.84 -4.25
N ASN A 65 -8.19 -12.52 -4.24
CA ASN A 65 -7.77 -11.65 -3.15
C ASN A 65 -8.79 -10.54 -2.92
N TYR A 66 -9.38 -10.53 -1.74
CA TYR A 66 -10.31 -9.50 -1.28
C TYR A 66 -10.23 -9.39 0.23
N ILE A 67 -10.63 -8.24 0.76
CA ILE A 67 -10.92 -8.05 2.18
C ILE A 67 -12.39 -7.66 2.32
N TYR A 68 -12.96 -7.86 3.51
CA TYR A 68 -14.31 -7.37 3.79
C TYR A 68 -14.41 -6.74 5.16
N THR A 69 -15.31 -5.77 5.30
CA THR A 69 -15.70 -5.17 6.58
C THR A 69 -17.20 -5.33 6.79
N GLU A 70 -17.60 -5.53 8.04
CA GLU A 70 -19.01 -5.54 8.43
C GLU A 70 -19.39 -4.16 8.98
N GLU A 71 -20.33 -3.49 8.32
CA GLU A 71 -20.91 -2.22 8.77
C GLU A 71 -22.44 -2.35 8.72
N GLU A 72 -23.13 -2.07 9.82
CA GLU A 72 -24.61 -2.12 9.91
C GLU A 72 -25.25 -3.43 9.42
N GLY A 73 -24.59 -4.58 9.66
CA GLY A 73 -25.06 -5.90 9.23
C GLY A 73 -24.91 -6.15 7.73
N LYS A 74 -24.13 -5.33 7.02
CA LYS A 74 -23.76 -5.54 5.61
C LYS A 74 -22.27 -5.79 5.49
N TYR A 75 -21.91 -6.62 4.51
CA TYR A 75 -20.55 -7.02 4.21
C TYR A 75 -20.05 -6.26 2.98
N TYR A 76 -19.12 -5.34 3.20
CA TYR A 76 -18.50 -4.52 2.15
C TYR A 76 -17.22 -5.20 1.69
N VAL A 77 -17.12 -5.50 0.41
CA VAL A 77 -15.96 -6.21 -0.16
C VAL A 77 -15.07 -5.23 -0.90
N TYR A 78 -13.80 -5.20 -0.52
CA TYR A 78 -12.77 -4.39 -1.16
C TYR A 78 -11.71 -5.28 -1.81
N ILE A 79 -11.28 -4.88 -3.01
CA ILE A 79 -10.33 -5.64 -3.84
C ILE A 79 -9.06 -4.85 -4.16
N GLY A 80 -8.95 -3.62 -3.65
CA GLY A 80 -7.75 -2.82 -3.77
C GLY A 80 -7.77 -1.60 -2.85
N ILE A 81 -6.60 -1.08 -2.52
CA ILE A 81 -6.42 0.10 -1.66
C ILE A 81 -5.28 0.95 -2.22
N THR A 82 -5.52 2.24 -2.39
CA THR A 82 -4.51 3.19 -2.88
C THR A 82 -4.64 4.54 -2.19
N SER A 83 -3.54 5.28 -2.04
CA SER A 83 -3.55 6.67 -1.60
C SER A 83 -3.66 7.67 -2.77
N SER A 84 -3.47 7.19 -4.00
CA SER A 84 -3.39 8.00 -5.21
C SER A 84 -4.66 7.94 -6.04
N GLU A 85 -5.31 9.08 -6.25
CA GLU A 85 -6.47 9.20 -7.13
C GLU A 85 -6.16 8.75 -8.57
N ALA A 86 -4.95 9.03 -9.07
CA ALA A 86 -4.54 8.57 -10.40
C ALA A 86 -4.45 7.03 -10.50
N ASN A 87 -4.06 6.36 -9.41
CA ASN A 87 -4.04 4.90 -9.37
C ASN A 87 -5.45 4.31 -9.24
N VAL A 88 -6.42 5.03 -8.65
CA VAL A 88 -7.83 4.61 -8.59
C VAL A 88 -8.38 4.33 -9.99
N ASP A 89 -8.22 5.25 -10.92
CA ASP A 89 -8.76 5.10 -12.29
C ASP A 89 -8.09 3.95 -13.04
N LYS A 90 -6.77 3.80 -12.86
CA LYS A 90 -5.99 2.70 -13.43
C LYS A 90 -6.49 1.34 -12.93
N LEU A 91 -6.64 1.21 -11.62
CA LEU A 91 -7.12 -0.02 -10.98
C LEU A 91 -8.57 -0.31 -11.38
N LYS A 92 -9.46 0.69 -11.38
CA LYS A 92 -10.83 0.55 -11.87
C LYS A 92 -10.87 0.01 -13.28
N GLY A 93 -10.05 0.56 -14.19
CA GLY A 93 -9.97 0.10 -15.57
C GLY A 93 -9.59 -1.38 -15.69
N ILE A 94 -8.59 -1.82 -14.91
CA ILE A 94 -8.15 -3.22 -14.88
C ILE A 94 -9.27 -4.14 -14.41
N TYR A 95 -9.92 -3.83 -13.29
CA TYR A 95 -10.98 -4.67 -12.75
C TYR A 95 -12.26 -4.65 -13.61
N GLN A 96 -12.58 -3.54 -14.26
CA GLN A 96 -13.68 -3.46 -15.21
C GLN A 96 -13.43 -4.32 -16.46
N GLN A 97 -12.20 -4.37 -16.97
CA GLN A 97 -11.82 -5.30 -18.05
C GLN A 97 -11.97 -6.77 -17.65
N MET A 98 -11.82 -7.06 -16.36
CA MET A 98 -12.06 -8.39 -15.78
C MET A 98 -13.55 -8.67 -15.49
N GLY A 99 -14.44 -7.71 -15.74
CA GLY A 99 -15.89 -7.86 -15.59
C GLY A 99 -16.44 -7.41 -14.23
N TYR A 100 -15.65 -6.75 -13.38
CA TYR A 100 -16.09 -6.28 -12.07
C TYR A 100 -16.57 -4.83 -12.10
N SER A 101 -17.66 -4.54 -11.39
CA SER A 101 -18.15 -3.17 -11.19
C SER A 101 -17.56 -2.57 -9.92
N ILE A 102 -16.61 -1.65 -10.08
CA ILE A 102 -15.83 -1.11 -8.96
C ILE A 102 -16.22 0.31 -8.59
N TYR A 103 -16.41 0.53 -7.30
CA TYR A 103 -16.65 1.83 -6.68
C TYR A 103 -15.46 2.22 -5.82
N SER A 104 -15.15 3.51 -5.71
CA SER A 104 -14.11 4.01 -4.81
C SER A 104 -14.74 4.67 -3.59
N LYS A 105 -14.38 4.22 -2.39
CA LYS A 105 -14.79 4.82 -1.11
C LYS A 105 -13.53 5.33 -0.40
N GLN A 106 -13.54 6.56 0.09
CA GLN A 106 -12.46 7.01 0.98
C GLN A 106 -12.74 6.51 2.39
N LEU A 107 -11.74 5.92 3.03
CA LEU A 107 -11.77 5.51 4.43
C LEU A 107 -10.53 6.04 5.14
N ASP A 108 -10.74 6.63 6.30
CA ASP A 108 -9.66 7.11 7.16
C ASP A 108 -8.98 5.93 7.85
N VAL A 109 -7.69 5.75 7.59
CA VAL A 109 -6.85 4.72 8.22
C VAL A 109 -5.88 5.40 9.17
N SER A 110 -5.74 4.91 10.40
CA SER A 110 -4.87 5.52 11.42
C SER A 110 -3.50 4.85 11.55
N ASN A 111 -3.25 3.77 10.82
CA ASN A 111 -1.99 3.03 10.90
C ASN A 111 -0.92 3.63 9.97
N ALA A 112 -0.01 4.42 10.55
CA ALA A 112 1.06 5.11 9.82
C ALA A 112 1.98 4.17 9.01
N ASN A 113 2.28 2.98 9.54
CA ASN A 113 3.12 1.99 8.84
C ASN A 113 2.40 1.48 7.59
N PHE A 114 1.11 1.17 7.71
CA PHE A 114 0.31 0.74 6.58
C PHE A 114 0.14 1.86 5.53
N ILE A 115 -0.13 3.10 5.95
CA ILE A 115 -0.22 4.26 5.05
C ILE A 115 1.09 4.43 4.25
N THR A 116 2.23 4.34 4.94
CA THR A 116 3.54 4.45 4.30
C THR A 116 3.75 3.32 3.30
N PHE A 117 3.39 2.09 3.66
CA PHE A 117 3.45 0.94 2.76
C PHE A 117 2.58 1.14 1.50
N VAL A 118 1.34 1.61 1.65
CA VAL A 118 0.46 1.91 0.50
C VAL A 118 1.08 2.96 -0.41
N LYS A 119 1.68 4.02 0.14
CA LYS A 119 2.37 5.07 -0.65
C LYS A 119 3.58 4.52 -1.42
N GLU A 120 4.32 3.57 -0.86
CA GLU A 120 5.43 2.90 -1.56
C GLU A 120 4.91 2.00 -2.69
N CYS A 121 3.87 1.20 -2.43
CA CYS A 121 3.18 0.41 -3.45
C CYS A 121 2.62 1.30 -4.57
N ASP A 122 2.09 2.47 -4.24
CA ASP A 122 1.54 3.42 -5.22
C ASP A 122 2.57 3.89 -6.24
N GLN A 123 3.82 4.09 -5.82
CA GLN A 123 4.91 4.42 -6.74
C GLN A 123 5.18 3.28 -7.72
N MET A 124 5.16 2.03 -7.24
CA MET A 124 5.31 0.84 -8.07
C MET A 124 4.12 0.68 -9.02
N LEU A 125 2.90 0.88 -8.53
CA LEU A 125 1.67 0.83 -9.32
C LEU A 125 1.70 1.86 -10.44
N THR A 126 2.13 3.08 -10.18
CA THR A 126 2.24 4.13 -11.20
C THR A 126 3.24 3.73 -12.30
N ALA A 127 4.40 3.19 -11.93
CA ALA A 127 5.45 2.80 -12.88
C ALA A 127 5.15 1.50 -13.67
N THR A 128 4.30 0.64 -13.15
CA THR A 128 4.04 -0.70 -13.72
C THR A 128 2.86 -0.67 -14.69
N THR A 129 2.99 -1.26 -15.87
CA THR A 129 1.87 -1.37 -16.84
C THR A 129 1.34 -2.79 -17.00
N GLU A 130 2.06 -3.79 -16.47
CA GLU A 130 1.69 -5.20 -16.58
C GLU A 130 0.60 -5.55 -15.56
N GLN A 131 -0.51 -6.11 -16.04
CA GLN A 131 -1.71 -6.33 -15.26
C GLN A 131 -1.47 -7.30 -14.09
N ASN A 132 -0.75 -8.41 -14.29
CA ASN A 132 -0.54 -9.38 -13.22
C ASN A 132 0.36 -8.83 -12.11
N ALA A 133 1.37 -8.04 -12.46
CA ALA A 133 2.22 -7.35 -11.50
C ALA A 133 1.42 -6.35 -10.65
N ILE A 134 0.51 -5.59 -11.28
CA ILE A 134 -0.41 -4.69 -10.57
C ILE A 134 -1.29 -5.47 -9.59
N LEU A 135 -1.90 -6.58 -10.04
CA LEU A 135 -2.75 -7.41 -9.18
C LEU A 135 -1.99 -8.03 -8.00
N LYS A 136 -0.71 -8.37 -8.18
CA LYS A 136 0.14 -8.85 -7.09
C LYS A 136 0.45 -7.77 -6.07
N ILE A 137 0.71 -6.54 -6.52
CA ILE A 137 0.91 -5.40 -5.61
C ILE A 137 -0.35 -5.17 -4.78
N GLU A 138 -1.53 -5.15 -5.42
CA GLU A 138 -2.80 -5.01 -4.68
C GLU A 138 -3.02 -6.16 -3.70
N GLN A 139 -2.67 -7.40 -4.07
CA GLN A 139 -2.72 -8.54 -3.15
C GLN A 139 -1.85 -8.32 -1.91
N GLU A 140 -0.64 -7.81 -2.07
CA GLU A 140 0.25 -7.50 -0.94
C GLU A 140 -0.29 -6.37 -0.07
N VAL A 141 -0.91 -5.34 -0.67
CA VAL A 141 -1.60 -4.26 0.04
C VAL A 141 -2.75 -4.79 0.87
N LEU A 142 -3.64 -5.60 0.28
CA LEU A 142 -4.77 -6.19 0.99
C LEU A 142 -4.31 -7.08 2.16
N ALA A 143 -3.32 -7.96 1.92
CA ALA A 143 -2.78 -8.83 2.96
C ALA A 143 -2.12 -8.02 4.10
N SER A 144 -1.47 -6.90 3.76
CA SER A 144 -0.87 -6.00 4.76
C SER A 144 -1.94 -5.26 5.57
N TYR A 145 -3.05 -4.88 4.95
CA TYR A 145 -4.19 -4.28 5.66
C TYR A 145 -4.78 -5.25 6.70
N GLU A 146 -5.02 -6.51 6.32
CA GLU A 146 -5.52 -7.52 7.25
C GLU A 146 -4.59 -7.75 8.44
N LYS A 147 -3.27 -7.77 8.20
CA LYS A 147 -2.26 -7.99 9.24
C LYS A 147 -2.04 -6.79 10.15
N MET A 148 -1.94 -5.58 9.58
CA MET A 148 -1.50 -4.39 10.30
C MET A 148 -2.67 -3.57 10.87
N VAL A 149 -3.84 -3.61 10.22
CA VAL A 149 -5.00 -2.81 10.61
C VAL A 149 -6.07 -3.68 11.28
N ILE A 150 -6.50 -4.76 10.64
CA ILE A 150 -7.53 -5.65 11.22
C ILE A 150 -6.93 -6.55 12.32
N GLN A 151 -5.63 -6.87 12.25
CA GLN A 151 -4.92 -7.75 13.18
C GLN A 151 -5.48 -9.18 13.23
N LYS A 152 -5.95 -9.72 12.09
CA LYS A 152 -6.34 -11.14 12.01
C LYS A 152 -5.07 -12.01 12.04
N HIS A 153 -4.98 -12.89 13.03
CA HIS A 153 -3.93 -13.91 13.21
C HIS A 153 -4.31 -15.23 12.54
#